data_AF-A0A7W1IZC5-F1
#
_entry.id   AF-A0A7W1IZC5-F1
#
_cell.length_a   1.000
_cell.length_b   1.000
_cell.length_c   1.000
_cell.angle_alpha   90.00
_cell.angle_beta   90.00
_cell.angle_gamma   90.00
#
_symmetry.space_group_name_H-M   'P 1'
#
loop_
_entity.id
_entity.type
_entity.pdbx_description
1 polymer ?
#
loop_
_entity_poly.entity_id
_entity_poly.type
_entity_poly.pdbx_seq_one_letter_code
_entity_poly.pdbx_strand_id
1 'polypeptide(L)'
;MIRSTAHVATEANRLRHAQLLLCDGGCCGNPTRGHCPIPLADLRARWKARGLTPAVSLAVTTCLGPCDVSNVACILHAQGTWWLGNLERHDYDLLAEWAEQCRDGLAPLPSALVSKTFKRWRRPD
;
A
#
# COMPACT_ATOMS: atom_id res chain seq x y z
N MET A 1 53.90 -5.05 -1.38
CA MET A 1 52.79 -5.82 -1.98
C MET A 1 51.57 -5.66 -1.09
N ILE A 2 50.74 -4.65 -1.35
CA ILE A 2 49.56 -4.33 -0.54
C ILE A 2 48.36 -4.90 -1.30
N ARG A 3 47.76 -5.98 -0.78
CA ARG A 3 46.57 -6.61 -1.38
C ARG A 3 45.39 -5.66 -1.18
N SER A 4 44.98 -4.98 -2.24
CA SER A 4 43.73 -4.23 -2.29
C SER A 4 42.57 -5.23 -2.20
N THR A 5 41.90 -5.26 -1.05
CA THR A 5 40.64 -5.96 -0.88
C THR A 5 39.55 -5.12 -1.54
N ALA A 6 39.17 -5.49 -2.76
CA ALA A 6 37.97 -4.98 -3.39
C ALA A 6 36.77 -5.38 -2.51
N HIS A 7 36.12 -4.39 -1.90
CA HIS A 7 34.81 -4.59 -1.30
C HIS A 7 33.82 -4.86 -2.44
N VAL A 8 33.36 -6.11 -2.55
CA VAL A 8 32.20 -6.46 -3.37
C VAL A 8 31.01 -5.81 -2.70
N ALA A 9 30.49 -4.74 -3.32
CA ALA A 9 29.20 -4.19 -2.95
C ALA A 9 28.15 -5.27 -3.21
N THR A 10 27.49 -5.74 -2.16
CA THR A 10 26.37 -6.67 -2.27
C THR A 10 25.21 -5.94 -2.94
N GLU A 11 25.02 -6.12 -4.25
CA GLU A 11 23.82 -5.69 -4.98
C GLU A 11 22.63 -6.55 -4.57
N ALA A 12 22.12 -6.33 -3.36
CA ALA A 12 20.91 -6.96 -2.87
C ALA A 12 19.89 -5.91 -2.45
N ASN A 13 19.64 -4.93 -3.31
CA ASN A 13 18.50 -4.05 -3.18
C ASN A 13 17.63 -4.18 -4.42
N ARG A 14 16.81 -5.25 -4.48
CA ARG A 14 15.61 -5.20 -5.32
C ARG A 14 14.71 -4.13 -4.69
N LEU A 15 14.89 -2.90 -5.15
CA LEU A 15 14.07 -1.76 -4.77
C LEU A 15 12.61 -2.13 -5.09
N ARG A 16 11.81 -2.24 -4.03
CA ARG A 16 10.37 -2.40 -4.17
C ARG A 16 9.83 -1.14 -4.84
N HIS A 17 8.90 -1.28 -5.76
CA HIS A 17 8.30 -0.14 -6.45
C HIS A 17 7.34 0.63 -5.53
N ALA A 18 6.68 -0.07 -4.60
CA ALA A 18 5.82 0.56 -3.61
C ALA A 18 5.68 -0.24 -2.31
N GLN A 19 5.12 0.41 -1.28
CA GLN A 19 4.63 -0.19 -0.06
C GLN A 19 3.19 0.24 0.19
N LEU A 20 2.30 -0.75 0.29
CA LEU A 20 0.89 -0.59 0.65
C LEU A 20 0.73 -0.82 2.16
N LEU A 21 0.27 0.22 2.85
CA LEU A 21 -0.10 0.23 4.26
C LEU A 21 -1.63 0.26 4.37
N LEU A 22 -2.21 -0.71 5.06
CA LEU A 22 -3.65 -0.77 5.35
C LEU A 22 -3.91 -0.43 6.81
N CYS A 23 -4.83 0.51 7.05
CA CYS A 23 -5.34 0.81 8.39
C CYS A 23 -6.31 -0.29 8.84
N ASP A 24 -6.02 -1.01 9.91
CA ASP A 24 -6.93 -1.95 10.59
C ASP A 24 -7.15 -1.48 12.05
N GLY A 25 -7.44 -0.19 12.20
CA GLY A 25 -7.73 0.44 13.48
C GLY A 25 -9.20 0.41 13.86
N GLY A 26 -9.54 0.84 15.08
CA GLY A 26 -10.92 0.79 15.57
C GLY A 26 -11.98 1.53 14.72
N CYS A 27 -11.56 2.40 13.80
CA CYS A 27 -12.44 3.04 12.81
C CYS A 27 -12.46 2.29 11.46
N CYS A 28 -11.30 1.90 10.93
CA CYS A 28 -11.20 1.20 9.65
C CYS A 28 -11.74 -0.23 9.78
N GLY A 29 -12.49 -0.72 8.81
CA GLY A 29 -13.02 -2.08 8.83
C GLY A 29 -14.15 -2.34 9.83
N ASN A 30 -14.66 -1.31 10.51
CA ASN A 30 -15.65 -1.45 11.57
C ASN A 30 -17.11 -1.38 11.03
N PRO A 31 -17.85 -2.50 10.96
CA PRO A 31 -19.20 -2.50 10.41
C PRO A 31 -20.21 -1.75 11.28
N THR A 32 -19.95 -1.64 12.59
CA THR A 32 -20.82 -0.88 13.51
C THR A 32 -20.78 0.62 13.25
N ARG A 33 -19.75 1.10 12.53
CA ARG A 33 -19.63 2.47 12.04
C ARG A 33 -20.07 2.62 10.57
N GLY A 34 -20.64 1.57 9.98
CA GLY A 34 -21.07 1.55 8.58
C GLY A 34 -19.93 1.33 7.57
N HIS A 35 -18.74 0.93 8.02
CA HIS A 35 -17.59 0.73 7.15
C HIS A 35 -17.48 -0.73 6.70
N CYS A 36 -17.09 -0.96 5.44
CA CYS A 36 -16.87 -2.30 4.91
C CYS A 36 -15.70 -2.99 5.65
N PRO A 37 -15.84 -4.26 6.07
CA PRO A 37 -14.73 -5.03 6.63
C PRO A 37 -13.53 -5.08 5.68
N ILE A 38 -12.33 -4.99 6.24
CA ILE A 38 -11.10 -5.11 5.46
C ILE A 38 -10.82 -6.60 5.20
N PRO A 39 -10.70 -7.04 3.94
CA PRO A 39 -10.50 -8.44 3.61
C PRO A 39 -9.02 -8.86 3.79
N LEU A 40 -8.48 -8.71 5.00
CA LEU A 40 -7.05 -8.93 5.30
C LEU A 40 -6.59 -10.35 5.01
N ALA A 41 -7.41 -11.35 5.33
CA ALA A 41 -7.09 -12.75 5.05
C ALA A 41 -6.95 -12.99 3.53
N ASP A 42 -7.92 -12.52 2.75
CA ASP A 42 -7.92 -12.63 1.29
C ASP A 42 -6.72 -11.90 0.68
N LEU A 43 -6.44 -10.68 1.15
CA LEU A 43 -5.31 -9.88 0.67
C LEU A 43 -3.97 -10.57 0.95
N ARG A 44 -3.74 -11.06 2.17
CA ARG A 44 -2.52 -11.79 2.52
C ARG A 44 -2.36 -13.07 1.68
N ALA A 45 -3.46 -13.80 1.48
CA ALA A 45 -3.47 -15.00 0.65
C ALA A 45 -3.09 -14.67 -0.82
N ARG A 46 -3.67 -13.61 -1.39
CA ARG A 46 -3.34 -13.15 -2.75
C ARG A 46 -1.90 -12.68 -2.87
N TRP A 47 -1.41 -11.91 -1.90
CA TRP A 47 -0.01 -11.46 -1.87
C TRP A 47 0.97 -12.62 -1.90
N LYS A 48 0.67 -13.67 -1.11
CA LYS A 48 1.46 -14.90 -1.07
C LYS A 48 1.35 -15.69 -2.39
N ALA A 49 0.13 -15.96 -2.84
CA ALA A 49 -0.12 -16.77 -4.03
C ALA A 49 0.48 -16.16 -5.31
N ARG A 50 0.47 -14.84 -5.42
CA ARG A 50 0.95 -14.11 -6.60
C ARG A 50 2.39 -13.57 -6.43
N GLY A 51 3.01 -13.77 -5.26
CA GLY A 51 4.39 -13.34 -4.99
C GLY A 51 4.60 -11.84 -5.17
N LEU A 52 3.70 -11.01 -4.61
CA LEU A 52 3.68 -9.55 -4.87
C LEU A 52 4.69 -8.77 -4.03
N THR A 53 5.08 -9.31 -2.88
CA THR A 53 5.98 -8.65 -1.90
C THR A 53 7.25 -8.01 -2.48
N PRO A 54 7.95 -8.60 -3.48
CA PRO A 54 9.13 -7.97 -4.09
C PRO A 54 8.81 -6.72 -4.92
N ALA A 55 7.62 -6.64 -5.51
CA ALA A 55 7.18 -5.50 -6.31
C ALA A 55 6.48 -4.45 -5.42
N VAL A 56 5.47 -4.90 -4.66
CA VAL A 56 4.70 -4.09 -3.73
C VAL A 56 4.59 -4.82 -2.40
N SER A 57 5.13 -4.25 -1.33
CA SER A 57 4.96 -4.83 0.00
C SER A 57 3.57 -4.53 0.56
N LEU A 58 3.01 -5.47 1.32
CA LEU A 58 1.77 -5.28 2.07
C LEU A 58 2.08 -5.28 3.57
N ALA A 59 1.71 -4.21 4.25
CA ALA A 59 1.75 -4.10 5.70
C ALA A 59 0.42 -3.58 6.25
N VAL A 60 0.10 -4.00 7.47
CA VAL A 60 -1.11 -3.59 8.18
C VAL A 60 -0.68 -2.80 9.39
N THR A 61 -1.31 -1.64 9.61
CA THR A 61 -1.02 -0.74 10.73
C THR A 61 -2.29 -0.54 11.55
N THR A 62 -2.11 -0.24 12.84
CA THR A 62 -3.22 -0.05 13.77
C THR A 62 -3.98 1.27 13.55
N CYS A 63 -3.36 2.31 13.01
CA CYS A 63 -4.05 3.52 12.61
C CYS A 63 -3.17 4.28 11.62
N LEU A 64 -3.78 4.79 10.55
CA LEU A 64 -3.12 5.73 9.65
C LEU A 64 -3.61 7.17 9.86
N GLY A 65 -4.83 7.38 10.34
CA GLY A 65 -5.45 8.70 10.41
C GLY A 65 -5.59 9.38 9.04
N PRO A 66 -6.51 10.33 8.88
CA PRO A 66 -7.53 10.79 9.83
C PRO A 66 -8.64 9.75 10.07
N CYS A 67 -9.22 9.70 11.27
CA CYS A 67 -10.27 8.71 11.63
C CYS A 67 -11.66 9.06 11.06
N ASP A 68 -11.79 10.30 10.60
CA ASP A 68 -12.94 10.91 9.92
C ASP A 68 -13.04 10.49 8.44
N VAL A 69 -12.01 9.85 7.90
CA VAL A 69 -12.05 9.15 6.61
C VAL A 69 -12.08 7.65 6.88
N SER A 70 -13.08 6.96 6.33
CA SER A 70 -13.22 5.51 6.52
C SER A 70 -12.18 4.73 5.72
N ASN A 71 -11.83 3.53 6.17
CA ASN A 71 -11.05 2.53 5.41
C ASN A 71 -9.84 3.11 4.67
N VAL A 72 -8.86 3.62 5.42
CA VAL A 72 -7.70 4.32 4.87
C VAL A 72 -6.61 3.33 4.43
N ALA A 73 -6.03 3.57 3.26
CA ALA A 73 -4.78 2.99 2.82
C ALA A 73 -3.76 4.06 2.43
N CYS A 74 -2.49 3.73 2.56
CA CYS A 74 -1.38 4.57 2.14
C CYS A 74 -0.45 3.78 1.23
N ILE A 75 -0.16 4.34 0.06
CA ILE A 75 0.81 3.78 -0.88
C ILE A 75 2.04 4.68 -0.88
N LEU A 76 3.14 4.17 -0.36
CA LEU A 76 4.45 4.82 -0.40
C LEU A 76 5.18 4.38 -1.66
N HIS A 77 5.73 5.31 -2.43
CA HIS A 77 6.52 5.04 -3.62
C HIS A 77 7.60 6.13 -3.81
N ALA A 78 8.50 5.95 -4.78
CA ALA A 78 9.69 6.83 -4.92
C ALA A 78 9.36 8.33 -5.14
N GLN A 79 8.21 8.62 -5.75
CA GLN A 79 7.79 9.99 -6.10
C GLN A 79 6.85 10.62 -5.05
N GLY A 80 6.51 9.89 -3.97
CA GLY A 80 5.66 10.42 -2.91
C GLY A 80 4.72 9.40 -2.29
N THR A 81 3.50 9.85 -2.00
CA THR A 81 2.52 9.06 -1.27
C THR A 81 1.13 9.28 -1.82
N TRP A 82 0.42 8.19 -2.09
CA TRP A 82 -1.02 8.23 -2.35
C TRP A 82 -1.79 7.82 -1.08
N TRP A 83 -2.75 8.66 -0.71
CA TRP A 83 -3.66 8.44 0.40
C TRP A 83 -5.01 8.07 -0.16
N LEU A 84 -5.49 6.88 0.17
CA LEU A 84 -6.76 6.35 -0.30
C LEU A 84 -7.71 6.23 0.89
N GLY A 85 -8.96 6.64 0.70
CA GLY A 85 -9.99 6.58 1.72
C GLY A 85 -11.32 6.12 1.14
N ASN A 86 -12.25 5.78 2.03
CA ASN A 86 -13.56 5.23 1.67
C ASN A 86 -13.44 4.01 0.76
N LEU A 87 -12.48 3.14 1.07
CA LEU A 87 -12.26 1.90 0.35
C LEU A 87 -13.40 0.92 0.64
N GLU A 88 -13.95 0.37 -0.43
CA GLU A 88 -14.93 -0.70 -0.42
C GLU A 88 -14.29 -2.03 -0.80
N ARG A 89 -15.07 -3.12 -0.73
CA ARG A 89 -14.60 -4.47 -1.04
C ARG A 89 -13.86 -4.54 -2.38
N HIS A 90 -14.43 -3.96 -3.43
CA HIS A 90 -13.84 -4.02 -4.78
C HIS A 90 -12.52 -3.25 -4.87
N ASP A 91 -12.31 -2.21 -4.04
CA ASP A 91 -11.08 -1.41 -4.09
C ASP A 91 -9.88 -2.24 -3.62
N TYR A 92 -10.08 -3.15 -2.66
CA TYR A 92 -9.04 -4.09 -2.22
C TYR A 92 -8.67 -5.10 -3.30
N ASP A 93 -9.63 -5.50 -4.13
CA ASP A 93 -9.38 -6.35 -5.29
C ASP A 93 -8.52 -5.58 -6.32
N LEU A 94 -8.89 -4.33 -6.62
CA LEU A 94 -8.13 -3.45 -7.50
C LEU A 94 -6.72 -3.15 -6.99
N LEU A 95 -6.52 -3.01 -5.68
CA LEU A 95 -5.19 -2.83 -5.08
C LEU A 95 -4.28 -4.03 -5.32
N ALA A 96 -4.83 -5.25 -5.25
CA ALA A 96 -4.08 -6.47 -5.53
C ALA A 96 -3.72 -6.58 -7.02
N GLU A 97 -4.65 -6.23 -7.92
CA GLU A 97 -4.41 -6.21 -9.37
C GLU A 97 -3.38 -5.14 -9.76
N TRP A 98 -3.48 -3.94 -9.19
CA TRP A 98 -2.48 -2.88 -9.39
C TRP A 98 -1.09 -3.30 -8.89
N ALA A 99 -1.01 -4.01 -7.75
CA ALA A 99 0.26 -4.52 -7.24
C ALA A 99 0.93 -5.53 -8.19
N GLU A 100 0.16 -6.27 -8.99
CA GLU A 100 0.69 -7.13 -10.06
C GLU A 100 1.21 -6.36 -11.26
N GLN A 101 0.51 -5.28 -11.64
CA GLN A 101 0.98 -4.40 -12.71
C GLN A 101 2.31 -3.73 -12.35
N CYS A 102 2.62 -3.65 -11.06
CA CYS A 102 3.87 -3.08 -10.58
C CYS A 102 5.09 -4.02 -10.65
N ARG A 103 5.01 -5.19 -11.31
CA ARG A 103 6.12 -6.16 -11.33
C ARG A 103 7.42 -5.65 -11.93
N ASP A 104 7.31 -4.86 -12.99
CA ASP A 104 8.44 -4.36 -13.78
C ASP A 104 8.73 -2.87 -13.54
N GLY A 105 7.97 -2.21 -12.66
CA GLY A 105 8.04 -0.78 -12.42
C GLY A 105 6.83 -0.27 -11.64
N LEU A 106 6.84 0.99 -11.20
CA LEU A 106 5.66 1.59 -10.60
C LEU A 106 4.59 1.83 -11.68
N ALA A 107 3.48 1.09 -11.63
CA ALA A 107 2.35 1.30 -12.53
C ALA A 107 1.53 2.53 -12.09
N PRO A 108 0.91 3.26 -13.03
CA PRO A 108 -0.02 4.33 -12.70
C PRO A 108 -1.19 3.80 -11.85
N LEU A 109 -1.67 4.63 -10.92
CA LEU A 109 -2.81 4.26 -10.09
C LEU A 109 -4.09 4.17 -10.96
N PRO A 110 -4.86 3.07 -10.88
CA PRO A 110 -6.12 2.93 -11.62
C PRO A 110 -7.10 4.07 -11.34
N SER A 111 -7.85 4.52 -12.34
CA SER A 111 -8.78 5.66 -12.23
C SER A 111 -9.82 5.52 -11.10
N ALA A 112 -10.29 4.29 -10.86
CA ALA A 112 -11.17 3.97 -9.74
C ALA A 112 -10.51 4.29 -8.38
N LEU A 113 -9.23 3.93 -8.22
CA LEU A 113 -8.46 4.25 -7.00
C LEU A 113 -8.03 5.71 -6.96
N VAL A 114 -7.77 6.36 -8.09
CA VAL A 114 -7.52 7.82 -8.17
C VAL A 114 -8.69 8.59 -7.58
N SER A 115 -9.93 8.17 -7.85
CA SER A 115 -11.15 8.79 -7.32
C SER A 115 -11.30 8.64 -5.79
N LYS A 116 -10.54 7.72 -5.19
CA LYS A 116 -10.46 7.50 -3.73
C LYS A 116 -9.32 8.29 -3.09
N THR A 117 -8.52 9.02 -3.88
CA THR A 117 -7.39 9.78 -3.35
C THR A 117 -7.85 11.01 -2.57
N PHE A 118 -7.16 11.33 -1.48
CA PHE A 118 -7.40 12.54 -0.70
C PHE A 118 -6.08 13.17 -0.21
N LYS A 119 -6.11 14.45 0.19
CA LYS A 119 -4.96 15.09 0.84
C LYS A 119 -5.00 14.79 2.33
N ARG A 120 -4.01 14.05 2.86
CA ARG A 120 -3.82 13.91 4.31
C ARG A 120 -3.36 15.27 4.85
N TRP A 121 -4.07 15.77 5.85
CA TRP A 121 -4.00 17.14 6.40
C TRP A 121 -4.47 18.24 5.44
N ARG A 122 -5.67 18.78 5.69
CA ARG A 122 -5.96 20.18 5.39
C ARG A 122 -5.27 21.02 6.48
N ARG A 123 -4.32 21.90 6.11
CA ARG A 123 -4.14 23.11 6.94
C ARG A 123 -5.49 23.85 6.88
N PRO A 124 -6.07 24.28 8.00
CA PRO A 124 -7.08 25.32 7.91
C PRO A 124 -6.39 26.55 7.30
N ASP A 125 -6.96 27.02 6.19
CA ASP A 125 -6.67 28.32 5.59
C ASP A 125 -6.87 29.44 6.61
#